data_AF-A0A291GI15-F1
#
_entry.id   AF-A0A291GI15-F1
#
_cell.length_a   1.000
_cell.length_b   1.000
_cell.length_c   1.000
_cell.angle_alpha   90.00
_cell.angle_beta   90.00
_cell.angle_gamma   90.00
#
_symmetry.space_group_name_H-M   'P 1'
#
loop_
_entity.id
_entity.type
_entity.pdbx_description
1 polymer ?
#
loop_
_entity_poly.entity_id
_entity_poly.type
_entity_poly.pdbx_seq_one_letter_code
_entity_poly.pdbx_strand_id
1 'polypeptide(L)'
;MGDTYLYIEAKNFTSTDPNAPDLDGLFLAPGVDLSEEFPIWLSHEQDVDYNADGTIAGNESGDGVFTTDNNIFAEDAIAAAVCLARGTLIDTPEGPRFIETLQVGDRVHTLDHGPQEIRWTGSRRVAAEGALAPIRITAGTLGNLRDLTVSPNHRMLIRGPMAEMLFGERDVLVAAKHLVNDDTIRAVPGGQVEYFHLLLDRHEIIFAETSPTESLHPGQEALKAVDAAARAEILTLFPELETRRCALSRYELKAWEAQALQQAS
;
A
#
# COMPACT_ATOMS: atom_id res chain seq x y z
N MET A 1 10.20 -25.06 8.01
CA MET A 1 11.60 -24.91 8.43
C MET A 1 11.64 -23.67 9.29
N GLY A 2 12.07 -23.79 10.55
CA GLY A 2 11.99 -22.69 11.50
C GLY A 2 13.01 -21.61 11.18
N ASP A 3 12.57 -20.36 11.18
CA ASP A 3 13.47 -19.22 11.06
C ASP A 3 14.41 -19.19 12.27
N THR A 4 15.71 -19.09 11.99
CA THR A 4 16.75 -18.99 13.01
C THR A 4 17.14 -17.54 13.14
N TYR A 5 16.89 -16.96 14.30
CA TYR A 5 17.23 -15.57 14.61
C TYR A 5 18.54 -15.51 15.38
N LEU A 6 19.35 -14.48 15.12
CA LEU A 6 20.53 -14.17 15.92
C LEU A 6 20.19 -13.00 16.84
N TYR A 7 20.16 -13.26 18.14
CA TYR A 7 19.98 -12.25 19.17
C TYR A 7 21.36 -11.79 19.67
N ILE A 8 21.60 -10.48 19.65
CA ILE A 8 22.81 -9.87 20.20
C ILE A 8 22.37 -8.87 21.27
N GLU A 9 22.77 -9.10 22.52
CA GLU A 9 22.59 -8.11 23.58
C GLU A 9 23.50 -6.91 23.29
N ALA A 10 22.89 -5.82 22.85
CA ALA A 10 23.63 -4.63 22.41
C ALA A 10 23.98 -3.66 23.55
N LYS A 11 23.63 -3.98 24.81
CA LYS A 11 23.84 -3.17 26.01
C LYS A 11 25.29 -2.73 26.28
N ASN A 12 26.26 -3.39 25.64
CA ASN A 12 27.69 -3.08 25.76
C ASN A 12 28.27 -2.42 24.50
N PHE A 13 27.46 -2.11 23.48
CA PHE A 13 27.92 -1.33 22.32
C PHE A 13 27.98 0.14 22.73
N THR A 14 29.19 0.63 22.95
CA THR A 14 29.42 2.03 23.30
C THR A 14 29.67 2.83 22.03
N SER A 15 28.79 3.79 21.73
CA SER A 15 29.05 4.81 20.72
C SER A 15 30.19 5.74 21.18
N THR A 16 30.99 6.21 20.24
CA THR A 16 31.97 7.27 20.48
C THR A 16 31.36 8.68 20.41
N ASP A 17 30.11 8.79 19.94
CA ASP A 17 29.32 10.02 19.97
C ASP A 17 28.58 10.11 21.33
N PRO A 18 28.84 11.14 22.15
CA PRO A 18 28.21 11.32 23.46
C PRO A 18 26.71 11.60 23.42
N ASN A 19 26.12 11.87 22.23
CA ASN A 19 24.67 12.05 22.06
C ASN A 19 23.99 10.84 21.39
N ALA A 20 24.71 9.74 21.18
CA ALA A 20 24.12 8.56 20.56
C ALA A 20 23.06 7.90 21.47
N PRO A 21 22.00 7.33 20.90
CA PRO A 21 20.99 6.61 21.68
C PRO A 21 21.58 5.33 22.27
N ASP A 22 21.06 4.91 23.42
CA ASP A 22 21.32 3.59 23.98
C ASP A 22 20.68 2.53 23.06
N LEU A 23 21.51 1.61 22.53
CA LEU A 23 21.04 0.50 21.72
C LEU A 23 20.75 -0.70 22.63
N ASP A 24 19.49 -0.83 23.06
CA ASP A 24 19.09 -1.95 23.92
C ASP A 24 19.00 -3.29 23.17
N GLY A 25 18.81 -3.26 21.85
CA GLY A 25 18.75 -4.46 21.02
C GLY A 25 18.93 -4.19 19.54
N LEU A 26 19.57 -5.14 18.84
CA LEU A 26 19.67 -5.18 17.39
C LEU A 26 18.96 -6.44 16.88
N PHE A 27 17.97 -6.28 16.00
CA PHE A 27 17.27 -7.39 15.37
C PHE A 27 17.72 -7.55 13.93
N LEU A 28 18.12 -8.78 13.58
CA LEU A 28 18.58 -9.14 12.24
C LEU A 28 17.66 -10.23 11.69
N ALA A 29 16.89 -9.87 10.67
CA ALA A 29 16.03 -10.81 9.97
C ALA A 29 16.87 -11.76 9.08
N PRO A 30 16.41 -13.00 8.85
CA PRO A 30 17.04 -13.90 7.90
C PRO A 30 17.15 -13.26 6.50
N GLY A 31 18.33 -13.34 5.88
CA GLY A 31 18.59 -12.78 4.55
C GLY A 31 19.22 -11.39 4.51
N VAL A 32 19.50 -10.78 5.67
CA VAL A 32 20.28 -9.53 5.75
C VAL A 32 21.78 -9.85 5.70
N ASP A 33 22.46 -9.42 4.64
CA ASP A 33 23.93 -9.48 4.55
C ASP A 33 24.55 -8.23 5.18
N LEU A 34 25.34 -8.43 6.25
CA LEU A 34 26.03 -7.36 6.98
C LEU A 34 27.50 -7.21 6.56
N SER A 35 27.94 -7.94 5.53
CA SER A 35 29.34 -7.91 5.07
C SER A 35 29.66 -6.76 4.11
N GLU A 36 28.65 -6.02 3.64
CA GLU A 36 28.88 -4.83 2.82
C GLU A 36 29.36 -3.66 3.71
N GLU A 37 30.60 -3.20 3.46
CA GLU A 37 31.31 -2.15 4.23
C GLU A 37 30.70 -0.74 4.06
N PHE A 38 29.45 -0.53 4.48
CA PHE A 38 28.88 0.81 4.61
C PHE A 38 28.21 0.99 5.99
N PRO A 39 28.27 2.20 6.57
CA PRO A 39 27.52 2.50 7.79
C PRO A 39 26.02 2.33 7.54
N ILE A 40 25.37 1.51 8.36
CA ILE A 40 23.91 1.38 8.39
C ILE A 40 23.35 2.60 9.12
N TRP A 41 22.54 3.41 8.43
CA TRP A 41 21.88 4.57 9.02
C TRP A 41 20.51 4.17 9.58
N LEU A 42 20.36 4.25 10.89
CA LEU A 42 19.06 4.17 11.56
C LEU A 42 18.49 5.59 11.64
N SER A 43 17.38 5.86 10.96
CA SER A 43 16.70 7.16 11.03
C SER A 43 16.03 7.33 12.39
N HIS A 44 16.35 8.40 13.12
CA HIS A 44 15.86 8.68 14.48
C HIS A 44 14.44 9.26 14.53
N GLU A 45 13.69 9.35 13.43
CA GLU A 45 12.46 10.17 13.40
C GLU A 45 11.22 9.41 12.93
N GLN A 46 10.94 8.25 13.51
CA GLN A 46 9.56 7.74 13.51
C GLN A 46 8.99 7.86 14.92
N ASP A 47 8.34 8.99 15.16
CA ASP A 47 7.35 9.09 16.22
C ASP A 47 6.19 8.14 15.84
N VAL A 48 5.96 7.15 16.70
CA VAL A 48 4.90 6.15 16.53
C VAL A 48 3.71 6.59 17.36
N ASP A 49 2.55 6.72 16.71
CA ASP A 49 1.26 6.87 17.38
C ASP A 49 0.89 5.52 18.02
N TYR A 50 1.17 5.37 19.33
CA TYR A 50 1.00 4.11 20.05
C TYR A 50 -0.47 3.80 20.36
N ASN A 51 -1.34 4.81 20.36
CA ASN A 51 -2.75 4.66 20.72
C ASN A 51 -3.69 4.71 19.49
N ALA A 52 -3.13 4.99 18.30
CA ALA A 52 -3.80 5.09 17.02
C ALA A 52 -4.94 6.13 16.98
N ASP A 53 -4.83 7.21 17.78
CA ASP A 53 -5.83 8.28 17.83
C ASP A 53 -5.64 9.37 16.76
N GLY A 54 -4.56 9.26 15.97
CA GLY A 54 -4.21 10.18 14.90
C GLY A 54 -3.46 11.44 15.37
N THR A 55 -3.07 11.50 16.65
CA THR A 55 -2.31 12.61 17.25
C THR A 55 -1.16 12.07 18.08
N ILE A 56 0.07 12.33 17.65
CA ILE A 56 1.26 11.95 18.42
C ILE A 56 1.42 12.90 19.62
N ALA A 57 1.06 12.43 20.80
CA ALA A 57 1.22 13.19 22.03
C ALA A 57 2.59 12.89 22.69
N GLY A 58 3.28 13.93 23.17
CA GLY A 58 4.61 13.78 23.79
C GLY A 58 4.64 13.00 25.13
N ASN A 59 3.52 12.45 25.57
CA ASN A 59 3.38 11.59 26.75
C ASN A 59 3.10 10.12 26.39
N GLU A 60 3.10 9.76 25.12
CA GLU A 60 3.02 8.37 24.69
C GLU A 60 4.34 7.66 24.99
N SER A 61 4.27 6.62 25.82
CA SER A 61 5.41 5.82 26.25
C SER A 61 5.11 4.36 25.95
N GLY A 62 5.95 3.74 25.11
CA GLY A 62 5.83 2.32 24.79
C GLY A 62 5.96 1.47 26.07
N ASP A 63 5.07 0.49 26.23
CA ASP A 63 4.98 -0.34 27.44
C ASP A 63 5.98 -1.51 27.48
N GLY A 64 6.80 -1.66 26.43
CA GLY A 64 7.80 -2.72 26.32
C GLY A 64 7.20 -4.13 26.25
N VAL A 65 5.88 -4.26 26.06
CA VAL A 65 5.19 -5.55 25.95
C VAL A 65 5.11 -5.95 24.48
N PHE A 66 6.02 -6.82 24.06
CA PHE A 66 5.95 -7.47 22.76
C PHE A 66 4.92 -8.59 22.82
N THR A 67 3.72 -8.32 22.29
CA THR A 67 2.74 -9.36 22.03
C THR A 67 3.18 -10.15 20.79
N THR A 68 2.95 -11.47 20.78
CA THR A 68 3.10 -12.32 19.57
C THR A 68 2.15 -11.92 18.43
N ASP A 69 1.31 -10.91 18.65
CA ASP A 69 0.48 -10.29 17.62
C ASP A 69 1.28 -9.32 16.75
N ASN A 70 2.60 -9.21 16.89
CA ASN A 70 3.44 -8.55 15.87
C ASN A 70 3.46 -9.30 14.51
N ASN A 71 2.79 -10.45 14.41
CA ASN A 71 2.42 -11.06 13.13
C ASN A 71 1.15 -10.46 12.50
N ILE A 72 0.45 -9.55 13.19
CA ILE A 72 -0.68 -8.77 12.66
C ILE A 72 -0.21 -7.91 11.48
N PHE A 73 1.01 -7.38 11.50
CA PHE A 73 1.50 -6.58 10.37
C PHE A 73 1.65 -7.37 9.07
N ALA A 74 1.86 -8.69 9.10
CA ALA A 74 2.00 -9.48 7.87
C ALA A 74 0.63 -9.87 7.29
N GLU A 75 -0.35 -10.23 8.13
CA GLU A 75 -1.71 -10.57 7.67
C GLU A 75 -2.57 -9.32 7.38
N ASP A 76 -2.38 -8.23 8.14
CA ASP A 76 -3.02 -6.93 7.89
C ASP A 76 -2.32 -6.14 6.81
N ALA A 77 -1.03 -6.37 6.50
CA ALA A 77 -0.41 -5.78 5.31
C ALA A 77 -1.14 -6.17 4.01
N ILE A 78 -1.81 -7.33 3.99
CA ILE A 78 -2.65 -7.75 2.86
C ILE A 78 -3.95 -6.96 2.82
N ALA A 79 -4.55 -6.70 3.98
CA ALA A 79 -5.75 -5.88 4.06
C ALA A 79 -5.44 -4.38 3.85
N ALA A 80 -4.20 -3.97 4.13
CA ALA A 80 -3.61 -2.68 3.80
C ALA A 80 -3.07 -2.61 2.37
N ALA A 81 -3.13 -3.71 1.59
CA ALA A 81 -2.71 -3.71 0.21
C ALA A 81 -3.70 -2.92 -0.67
N VAL A 82 -3.23 -2.55 -1.86
CA VAL A 82 -3.94 -1.81 -2.89
C VAL A 82 -5.01 -2.73 -3.49
N CYS A 83 -6.28 -2.50 -3.16
CA CYS A 83 -7.37 -3.41 -3.53
C CYS A 83 -8.62 -2.71 -4.09
N LEU A 84 -9.23 -3.37 -5.08
CA LEU A 84 -10.56 -3.02 -5.61
C LEU A 84 -11.59 -4.02 -5.10
N ALA A 85 -12.78 -3.56 -4.67
CA ALA A 85 -13.81 -4.44 -4.16
C ALA A 85 -14.53 -5.21 -5.28
N ARG A 86 -15.09 -6.38 -4.94
CA ARG A 86 -15.97 -7.17 -5.81
C ARG A 86 -17.06 -6.33 -6.48
N GLY A 87 -17.36 -6.61 -7.74
CA GLY A 87 -18.40 -5.91 -8.50
C GLY A 87 -17.96 -4.58 -9.10
N THR A 88 -16.70 -4.19 -8.90
CA THR A 88 -16.04 -3.08 -9.60
C THR A 88 -15.88 -3.45 -11.08
N LEU A 89 -16.35 -2.58 -11.97
CA LEU A 89 -16.09 -2.70 -13.41
C LEU A 89 -14.70 -2.17 -13.76
N ILE A 90 -13.95 -2.94 -14.54
CA ILE A 90 -12.65 -2.57 -15.08
C ILE A 90 -12.79 -2.41 -16.58
N ASP A 91 -12.20 -1.34 -17.11
CA ASP A 91 -12.24 -1.07 -18.54
C ASP A 91 -11.33 -2.05 -19.31
N THR A 92 -11.89 -2.72 -20.31
CA THR A 92 -11.19 -3.68 -21.18
C THR A 92 -11.49 -3.39 -22.65
N PRO A 93 -10.64 -3.83 -23.60
CA PRO A 93 -10.85 -3.59 -25.03
C PRO A 93 -12.20 -4.10 -25.57
N GLU A 94 -12.76 -5.14 -24.96
CA GLU A 94 -14.04 -5.75 -25.32
C GLU A 94 -15.24 -5.12 -24.58
N GLY A 95 -14.98 -4.12 -23.74
CA GLY A 95 -15.96 -3.42 -22.90
C GLY A 95 -15.79 -3.72 -21.41
N PRO A 96 -16.42 -2.94 -20.53
CA PRO A 96 -16.21 -3.07 -19.08
C PRO A 96 -16.58 -4.46 -18.55
N ARG A 97 -15.68 -5.05 -17.76
CA ARG A 97 -15.87 -6.37 -17.13
C ARG A 97 -15.76 -6.27 -15.62
N PHE A 98 -16.52 -7.08 -14.89
CA PHE A 98 -16.39 -7.15 -13.44
C PHE A 98 -15.03 -7.72 -13.05
N ILE A 99 -14.39 -7.12 -12.05
CA ILE A 99 -13.05 -7.48 -11.62
C ILE A 99 -12.92 -8.96 -11.25
N GLU A 100 -13.94 -9.55 -10.63
CA GLU A 100 -13.95 -10.97 -10.26
C GLU A 100 -14.05 -11.93 -11.46
N THR A 101 -14.30 -11.41 -12.66
CA THR A 101 -14.37 -12.19 -13.90
C THR A 101 -13.11 -12.10 -14.74
N LEU A 102 -12.16 -11.23 -14.38
CA LEU A 102 -10.90 -11.08 -15.08
C LEU A 102 -9.95 -12.23 -14.75
N GLN A 103 -9.17 -12.65 -15.73
CA GLN A 103 -8.23 -13.75 -15.63
C GLN A 103 -6.86 -13.36 -16.19
N VAL A 104 -5.83 -14.12 -15.82
CA VAL A 104 -4.50 -13.98 -16.41
C VAL A 104 -4.59 -14.13 -17.94
N GLY A 105 -3.95 -13.20 -18.65
CA GLY A 105 -3.99 -13.10 -20.12
C GLY A 105 -5.11 -12.21 -20.66
N ASP A 106 -6.13 -11.86 -19.86
CA ASP A 106 -7.07 -10.79 -20.24
C ASP A 106 -6.33 -9.46 -20.35
N ARG A 107 -6.83 -8.54 -21.18
CA ARG A 107 -6.23 -7.20 -21.34
C ARG A 107 -7.12 -6.14 -20.68
N VAL A 108 -6.50 -5.16 -20.05
CA VAL A 108 -7.18 -4.00 -19.47
C VAL A 108 -6.64 -2.71 -20.06
N HIS A 109 -7.49 -1.70 -20.22
CA HIS A 109 -7.03 -0.39 -20.66
C HIS A 109 -6.14 0.25 -19.61
N THR A 110 -4.97 0.73 -20.04
CA THR A 110 -4.10 1.57 -19.21
C THR A 110 -3.96 2.97 -19.79
N LEU A 111 -3.63 3.92 -18.92
CA LEU A 111 -3.53 5.33 -19.29
C LEU A 111 -2.37 5.61 -20.26
N ASP A 112 -1.21 4.98 -20.02
CA ASP A 112 0.05 5.37 -20.68
C ASP A 112 0.46 4.43 -21.84
N HIS A 113 0.14 3.14 -21.75
CA HIS A 113 0.70 2.11 -22.62
C HIS A 113 -0.34 1.36 -23.45
N GLY A 114 -1.56 1.91 -23.57
CA GLY A 114 -2.68 1.21 -24.22
C GLY A 114 -3.08 -0.05 -23.46
N PRO A 115 -3.81 -1.00 -24.08
CA PRO A 115 -4.26 -2.18 -23.36
C PRO A 115 -3.11 -3.13 -22.99
N GLN A 116 -2.97 -3.43 -21.70
CA GLN A 116 -1.92 -4.29 -21.15
C GLN A 116 -2.49 -5.60 -20.63
N GLU A 117 -1.70 -6.68 -20.71
CA GLU A 117 -2.11 -8.01 -20.25
C GLU A 117 -2.02 -8.13 -18.73
N ILE A 118 -3.06 -8.72 -18.14
CA ILE A 118 -3.05 -9.13 -16.75
C ILE A 118 -2.12 -10.33 -16.61
N ARG A 119 -1.18 -10.19 -15.69
CA ARG A 119 -0.15 -11.17 -15.39
C ARG A 119 -0.49 -12.04 -14.20
N TRP A 120 -1.22 -11.48 -13.24
CA TRP A 120 -1.71 -12.22 -12.09
C TRP A 120 -2.96 -11.55 -11.53
N THR A 121 -3.86 -12.37 -11.00
CA THR A 121 -5.07 -11.94 -10.29
C THR A 121 -5.13 -12.62 -8.93
N GLY A 122 -5.35 -11.85 -7.87
CA GLY A 122 -5.57 -12.39 -6.53
C GLY A 122 -6.86 -11.88 -5.93
N SER A 123 -7.42 -12.62 -4.98
CA SER A 123 -8.55 -12.13 -4.20
C SER A 123 -8.48 -12.56 -2.74
N ARG A 124 -9.03 -11.73 -1.85
CA ARG A 124 -9.10 -12.02 -0.41
C ARG A 124 -10.36 -11.41 0.18
N ARG A 125 -10.97 -12.12 1.13
CA ARG A 125 -12.07 -11.61 1.95
C ARG A 125 -11.53 -11.11 3.28
N VAL A 126 -11.93 -9.92 3.68
CA VAL A 126 -11.53 -9.29 4.93
C VAL A 126 -12.74 -8.73 5.68
N ALA A 127 -12.64 -8.66 7.00
CA ALA A 127 -13.62 -7.95 7.82
C ALA A 127 -13.45 -6.44 7.62
N ALA A 128 -14.56 -5.74 7.43
CA ALA A 128 -14.57 -4.31 7.18
C ALA A 128 -14.55 -3.53 8.51
N GLU A 129 -13.46 -3.61 9.28
CA GLU A 129 -13.38 -3.06 10.64
C GLU A 129 -12.12 -2.21 10.84
N GLY A 130 -12.23 -1.17 11.67
CA GLY A 130 -11.11 -0.31 12.05
C GLY A 130 -10.34 0.25 10.86
N ALA A 131 -9.01 0.09 10.88
CA ALA A 131 -8.10 0.52 9.82
C ALA A 131 -8.28 -0.21 8.48
N LEU A 132 -9.09 -1.28 8.44
CA LEU A 132 -9.41 -2.07 7.25
C LEU A 132 -10.81 -1.76 6.70
N ALA A 133 -11.52 -0.79 7.27
CA ALA A 133 -12.82 -0.38 6.76
C ALA A 133 -12.67 0.16 5.32
N PRO A 134 -13.42 -0.38 4.34
CA PRO A 134 -13.35 0.06 2.95
C PRO A 134 -13.67 1.54 2.80
N ILE A 135 -13.03 2.20 1.85
CA ILE A 135 -13.39 3.55 1.43
C ILE A 135 -14.37 3.46 0.27
N ARG A 136 -15.55 4.05 0.44
CA ARG A 136 -16.55 4.20 -0.62
C ARG A 136 -16.45 5.61 -1.19
N ILE A 137 -16.28 5.67 -2.51
CA ILE A 137 -16.29 6.87 -3.32
C ILE A 137 -17.60 6.89 -4.09
N THR A 138 -18.45 7.89 -3.81
CA THR A 138 -19.78 8.01 -4.42
C THR A 138 -19.65 8.30 -5.93
N ALA A 139 -20.59 7.81 -6.75
CA ALA A 139 -20.63 8.06 -8.18
C ALA A 139 -20.43 9.55 -8.53
N GLY A 140 -19.57 9.82 -9.51
CA GLY A 140 -19.23 11.14 -10.01
C GLY A 140 -18.13 11.88 -9.25
N THR A 141 -17.71 11.40 -8.06
CA THR A 141 -16.78 12.12 -7.19
C THR A 141 -15.38 12.25 -7.80
N LEU A 142 -14.84 11.14 -8.33
CA LEU A 142 -13.52 11.10 -8.98
C LEU A 142 -13.64 10.71 -10.45
N GLY A 143 -14.75 11.10 -11.10
CA GLY A 143 -15.07 10.68 -12.46
C GLY A 143 -15.49 9.21 -12.58
N ASN A 144 -15.72 8.54 -11.45
CA ASN A 144 -16.28 7.19 -11.42
C ASN A 144 -17.77 7.20 -11.82
N LEU A 145 -18.19 6.29 -12.69
CA LEU A 145 -19.58 6.21 -13.18
C LEU A 145 -20.54 5.66 -12.12
N ARG A 146 -20.06 4.70 -11.31
CA ARG A 146 -20.80 4.06 -10.21
C ARG A 146 -20.02 4.24 -8.92
N ASP A 147 -20.68 3.97 -7.80
CA ASP A 147 -20.00 3.93 -6.51
C ASP A 147 -18.83 2.94 -6.57
N LEU A 148 -17.64 3.43 -6.22
CA LEU A 148 -16.41 2.68 -6.25
C LEU A 148 -15.98 2.41 -4.80
N THR A 149 -15.72 1.14 -4.47
CA THR A 149 -15.27 0.75 -3.14
C THR A 149 -13.87 0.16 -3.22
N VAL A 150 -12.95 0.71 -2.43
CA VAL A 150 -11.52 0.38 -2.46
C VAL A 150 -10.98 0.16 -1.06
N SER A 151 -9.79 -0.43 -0.94
CA SER A 151 -9.09 -0.47 0.34
C SER A 151 -8.57 0.93 0.74
N PRO A 152 -8.37 1.21 2.04
CA PRO A 152 -7.88 2.50 2.52
C PRO A 152 -6.60 3.02 1.86
N ASN A 153 -5.65 2.14 1.54
CA ASN A 153 -4.38 2.53 0.92
C ASN A 153 -4.40 2.47 -0.61
N HIS A 154 -5.51 2.09 -1.25
CA HIS A 154 -5.62 2.07 -2.71
C HIS A 154 -5.46 3.48 -3.26
N ARG A 155 -4.54 3.69 -4.20
CA ARG A 155 -4.26 5.02 -4.72
C ARG A 155 -5.14 5.37 -5.92
N MET A 156 -5.87 6.46 -5.77
CA MET A 156 -6.61 7.08 -6.85
C MET A 156 -5.70 8.08 -7.57
N LEU A 157 -5.83 8.17 -8.89
CA LEU A 157 -5.11 9.19 -9.64
C LEU A 157 -5.88 10.51 -9.57
N ILE A 158 -5.26 11.53 -8.97
CA ILE A 158 -5.79 12.89 -8.94
C ILE A 158 -5.06 13.71 -10.01
N ARG A 159 -5.84 14.37 -10.87
CA ARG A 159 -5.33 15.17 -11.98
C ARG A 159 -5.86 16.59 -11.85
N GLY A 160 -5.02 17.57 -12.14
CA GLY A 160 -5.48 18.96 -12.24
C GLY A 160 -4.41 20.01 -12.04
N PRO A 161 -4.75 21.29 -12.32
CA PRO A 161 -3.81 22.41 -12.19
C PRO A 161 -3.31 22.59 -10.75
N MET A 162 -4.08 22.16 -9.75
CA MET A 162 -3.69 22.24 -8.35
C MET A 162 -2.58 21.27 -7.98
N ALA A 163 -2.59 20.05 -8.53
CA ALA A 163 -1.50 19.11 -8.35
C ALA A 163 -0.19 19.66 -8.98
N GLU A 164 -0.31 20.25 -10.17
CA GLU A 164 0.84 20.85 -10.87
C GLU A 164 1.41 22.04 -10.10
N MET A 165 0.55 22.89 -9.53
CA MET A 165 0.97 24.06 -8.76
C MET A 165 1.61 23.70 -7.41
N LEU A 166 1.10 22.68 -6.71
CA LEU A 166 1.56 22.32 -5.37
C LEU A 166 2.76 21.35 -5.39
N PHE A 167 2.80 20.43 -6.35
CA PHE A 167 3.79 19.33 -6.36
C PHE A 167 4.65 19.30 -7.62
N GLY A 168 4.43 20.21 -8.58
CA GLY A 168 5.15 20.20 -9.86
C GLY A 168 4.72 19.06 -10.80
N GLU A 169 3.71 18.28 -10.43
CA GLU A 169 3.26 17.09 -11.13
C GLU A 169 1.79 17.23 -11.54
N ARG A 170 1.47 16.96 -12.81
CA ARG A 170 0.09 17.11 -13.32
C ARG A 170 -0.86 16.01 -12.81
N ASP A 171 -0.27 14.86 -12.51
CA ASP A 171 -0.90 13.60 -12.20
C ASP A 171 -0.23 13.02 -10.94
N VAL A 172 -0.98 12.92 -9.84
CA VAL A 172 -0.47 12.40 -8.56
C VAL A 172 -1.31 11.25 -8.05
N LEU A 173 -0.68 10.32 -7.34
CA LEU A 173 -1.36 9.20 -6.69
C LEU A 173 -1.63 9.54 -5.23
N VAL A 174 -2.87 9.35 -4.81
CA VAL A 174 -3.31 9.64 -3.43
C VAL A 174 -4.08 8.44 -2.88
N ALA A 175 -3.64 7.92 -1.74
CA ALA A 175 -4.35 6.86 -1.02
C ALA A 175 -5.78 7.30 -0.68
N ALA A 176 -6.76 6.42 -0.89
CA ALA A 176 -8.17 6.72 -0.72
C ALA A 176 -8.52 7.23 0.69
N LYS A 177 -7.86 6.72 1.74
CA LYS A 177 -8.04 7.18 3.12
C LYS A 177 -7.67 8.65 3.33
N HIS A 178 -6.71 9.17 2.57
CA HIS A 178 -6.32 10.58 2.63
C HIS A 178 -7.28 11.48 1.86
N LEU A 179 -8.20 10.90 1.06
CA LEU A 179 -9.23 11.63 0.32
C LEU A 179 -10.56 11.70 1.06
N VAL A 180 -10.68 11.05 2.22
CA VAL A 180 -11.91 11.02 3.02
C VAL A 180 -12.32 12.44 3.40
N ASN A 181 -13.59 12.74 3.19
CA ASN A 181 -14.21 14.04 3.48
C ASN A 181 -15.55 13.91 4.23
N ASP A 182 -15.87 12.70 4.69
CA ASP A 182 -17.09 12.32 5.40
C ASP A 182 -18.42 12.62 4.68
N ASP A 183 -18.36 12.92 3.38
CA ASP A 183 -19.52 13.17 2.52
C ASP A 183 -19.50 12.22 1.31
N THR A 184 -18.80 12.62 0.25
CA THR A 184 -18.74 11.87 -1.01
C THR A 184 -17.72 10.73 -0.97
N ILE A 185 -16.68 10.84 -0.12
CA ILE A 185 -15.65 9.83 0.12
C ILE A 185 -15.61 9.52 1.62
N ARG A 186 -15.95 8.28 1.98
CA ARG A 186 -16.10 7.88 3.40
C ARG A 186 -15.67 6.45 3.66
N ALA A 187 -15.21 6.19 4.87
CA ALA A 187 -15.03 4.83 5.37
C ALA A 187 -16.40 4.17 5.65
N VAL A 188 -16.53 2.89 5.30
CA VAL A 188 -17.76 2.11 5.47
C VAL A 188 -17.46 0.88 6.32
N PRO A 189 -17.53 0.99 7.66
CA PRO A 189 -17.32 -0.16 8.54
C PRO A 189 -18.53 -1.12 8.52
N GLY A 190 -18.26 -2.39 8.83
CA GLY A 190 -19.24 -3.43 9.04
C GLY A 190 -19.31 -4.48 7.92
N GLY A 191 -19.44 -5.74 8.32
CA GLY A 191 -19.58 -6.88 7.41
C GLY A 191 -18.24 -7.39 6.87
N GLN A 192 -18.29 -7.98 5.68
CA GLN A 192 -17.10 -8.46 4.98
C GLN A 192 -17.06 -7.91 3.57
N VAL A 193 -15.85 -7.58 3.11
CA VAL A 193 -15.57 -7.15 1.74
C VAL A 193 -14.62 -8.16 1.10
N GLU A 194 -14.86 -8.44 -0.18
CA GLU A 194 -13.96 -9.24 -1.01
C GLU A 194 -13.21 -8.30 -1.94
N TYR A 195 -11.89 -8.36 -1.84
CA TYR A 195 -10.94 -7.52 -2.55
C TYR A 195 -10.23 -8.31 -3.64
N PHE A 196 -9.92 -7.63 -4.74
CA PHE A 196 -9.24 -8.20 -5.90
C PHE A 196 -8.02 -7.35 -6.27
N HIS A 197 -6.97 -8.02 -6.73
CA HIS A 197 -5.70 -7.43 -7.17
C HIS A 197 -5.45 -7.77 -8.63
N LEU A 198 -4.96 -6.78 -9.39
CA LEU A 198 -4.54 -6.96 -10.77
C LEU A 198 -3.07 -6.59 -10.90
N LEU A 199 -2.22 -7.57 -11.18
CA LEU A 199 -0.81 -7.35 -11.48
C LEU A 199 -0.61 -7.36 -13.00
N LEU A 200 0.14 -6.39 -13.50
CA LEU A 200 0.55 -6.27 -14.90
C LEU A 200 2.09 -6.36 -14.96
N ASP A 201 2.65 -6.35 -16.17
CA ASP A 201 4.12 -6.34 -16.38
C ASP A 201 4.83 -5.17 -15.68
N ARG A 202 4.10 -4.07 -15.53
CA ARG A 202 4.54 -2.83 -14.90
C ARG A 202 3.43 -2.30 -14.04
N HIS A 203 3.78 -1.38 -13.16
CA HIS A 203 2.79 -0.57 -12.48
C HIS A 203 2.13 0.37 -13.49
N GLU A 204 0.82 0.21 -13.66
CA GLU A 204 0.03 0.94 -14.63
C GLU A 204 -1.10 1.70 -13.93
N ILE A 205 -1.60 2.75 -14.59
CA ILE A 205 -2.88 3.33 -14.21
C ILE A 205 -3.96 2.65 -15.05
N ILE A 206 -4.90 1.97 -14.40
CA ILE A 206 -6.07 1.32 -14.98
C ILE A 206 -7.32 2.16 -14.72
N PHE A 207 -8.45 1.77 -15.30
CA PHE A 207 -9.73 2.45 -15.11
C PHE A 207 -10.73 1.55 -14.39
N ALA A 208 -11.04 1.90 -13.13
CA ALA A 208 -12.03 1.25 -12.29
C ALA A 208 -13.28 2.11 -12.19
N GLU A 209 -14.43 1.59 -12.62
CA GLU A 209 -15.67 2.35 -12.80
C GLU A 209 -15.44 3.65 -13.58
N THR A 210 -14.58 3.63 -14.62
CA THR A 210 -14.07 4.78 -15.40
C THR A 210 -13.13 5.75 -14.67
N SER A 211 -12.90 5.59 -13.37
CA SER A 211 -11.96 6.41 -12.62
C SER A 211 -10.53 5.85 -12.72
N PRO A 212 -9.52 6.70 -13.00
CA PRO A 212 -8.14 6.26 -13.09
C PRO A 212 -7.58 5.91 -11.71
N THR A 213 -7.02 4.72 -11.58
CA THR A 213 -6.46 4.19 -10.33
C THR A 213 -5.27 3.26 -10.61
N GLU A 214 -4.48 2.96 -9.60
CA GLU A 214 -3.31 2.11 -9.76
C GLU A 214 -3.67 0.62 -9.98
N SER A 215 -2.85 -0.07 -10.77
CA SER A 215 -2.72 -1.52 -10.70
C SER A 215 -1.92 -1.93 -9.46
N LEU A 216 -1.85 -3.23 -9.15
CA LEU A 216 -0.98 -3.70 -8.08
C LEU A 216 0.47 -3.27 -8.37
N HIS A 217 1.06 -2.55 -7.43
CA HIS A 217 2.49 -2.30 -7.39
C HIS A 217 3.15 -3.35 -6.49
N PRO A 218 3.89 -4.32 -7.03
CA PRO A 218 4.66 -5.25 -6.21
C PRO A 218 5.89 -4.54 -5.65
N GLY A 219 5.70 -3.69 -4.64
CA GLY A 219 6.79 -3.30 -3.76
C GLY A 219 7.24 -4.51 -2.94
N GLN A 220 8.48 -4.50 -2.43
CA GLN A 220 8.99 -5.58 -1.58
C GLN A 220 8.07 -5.87 -0.37
N GLU A 221 7.35 -4.87 0.13
CA GLU A 221 6.36 -5.02 1.20
C GLU A 221 5.04 -5.67 0.73
N ALA A 222 4.58 -5.38 -0.49
CA ALA A 222 3.37 -6.01 -1.06
C ALA A 222 3.57 -7.51 -1.38
N LEU A 223 4.80 -7.91 -1.71
CA LEU A 223 5.17 -9.32 -1.92
C LEU A 223 5.26 -10.11 -0.62
N LYS A 224 5.61 -9.47 0.50
CA LYS A 224 5.57 -10.10 1.83
C LYS A 224 4.13 -10.25 2.33
N ALA A 225 3.23 -9.39 1.86
CA ALA A 225 1.83 -9.42 2.21
C ALA A 225 1.13 -10.62 1.57
N VAL A 226 1.16 -10.82 0.24
CA VAL A 226 0.45 -11.94 -0.40
C VAL A 226 0.73 -13.31 0.26
N ASP A 227 -0.28 -14.18 0.33
CA ASP A 227 -0.14 -15.48 1.01
C ASP A 227 1.06 -16.26 0.45
N ALA A 228 1.66 -17.15 1.25
CA ALA A 228 2.92 -17.79 0.85
C ALA A 228 2.85 -18.55 -0.49
N ALA A 229 1.67 -19.07 -0.87
CA ALA A 229 1.47 -19.75 -2.14
C ALA A 229 1.35 -18.74 -3.30
N ALA A 230 0.57 -17.68 -3.14
CA ALA A 230 0.45 -16.58 -4.09
C ALA A 230 1.76 -15.80 -4.24
N ARG A 231 2.52 -15.61 -3.15
CA ARG A 231 3.87 -15.04 -3.15
C ARG A 231 4.81 -15.91 -3.96
N ALA A 232 4.84 -17.22 -3.69
CA ALA A 232 5.69 -18.16 -4.41
C ALA A 232 5.31 -18.19 -5.90
N GLU A 233 4.01 -18.13 -6.22
CA GLU A 233 3.52 -18.04 -7.59
C GLU A 233 3.95 -16.74 -8.27
N ILE A 234 3.73 -15.57 -7.64
CA ILE A 234 4.14 -14.27 -8.16
C ILE A 234 5.65 -14.20 -8.37
N LEU A 235 6.46 -14.68 -7.41
CA LEU A 235 7.92 -14.71 -7.55
C LEU A 235 8.41 -15.76 -8.55
N THR A 236 7.64 -16.82 -8.81
CA THR A 236 7.92 -17.78 -9.88
C THR A 236 7.64 -17.17 -11.25
N LEU A 237 6.56 -16.40 -11.38
CA LEU A 237 6.17 -15.73 -12.61
C LEU A 237 7.04 -14.50 -12.91
N PHE A 238 7.48 -13.79 -11.86
CA PHE A 238 8.26 -12.56 -11.93
C PHE A 238 9.44 -12.60 -10.94
N PRO A 239 10.46 -13.45 -11.19
CA PRO A 239 11.62 -13.57 -10.31
C PRO A 239 12.40 -12.25 -10.14
N GLU A 240 12.28 -11.33 -11.09
CA GLU A 240 12.83 -9.98 -10.99
C GLU A 240 12.23 -9.15 -9.84
N LEU A 241 11.03 -9.45 -9.36
CA LEU A 241 10.39 -8.71 -8.25
C LEU A 241 11.10 -8.92 -6.91
N GLU A 242 11.94 -9.94 -6.79
CA GLU A 242 12.75 -10.19 -5.58
C GLU A 242 13.88 -9.16 -5.42
N THR A 243 14.44 -8.70 -6.55
CA THR A 243 15.67 -7.88 -6.58
C THR A 243 15.44 -6.47 -7.11
N ARG A 244 14.33 -6.22 -7.82
CA ARG A 244 14.07 -4.95 -8.51
C ARG A 244 13.21 -4.04 -7.65
N ARG A 245 13.72 -2.84 -7.34
CA ARG A 245 12.87 -1.72 -6.91
C ARG A 245 11.99 -1.32 -8.10
N CYS A 246 10.76 -1.81 -8.13
CA CYS A 246 9.77 -1.26 -9.05
C CYS A 246 9.43 0.17 -8.62
N ALA A 247 9.30 1.08 -9.60
CA ALA A 247 8.90 2.46 -9.36
C ALA A 247 7.41 2.61 -9.64
N LEU A 248 6.73 3.42 -8.84
CA LEU A 248 5.36 3.84 -9.16
C LEU A 248 5.35 4.60 -10.49
N SER A 249 4.23 4.53 -11.21
CA SER A 249 4.06 5.21 -12.50
C SER A 249 3.92 6.73 -12.35
N ARG A 250 3.61 7.21 -11.14
CA ARG A 250 3.43 8.61 -10.77
C ARG A 250 3.94 8.87 -9.35
N TYR A 251 4.12 10.14 -9.02
CA TYR A 251 4.47 10.58 -7.68
C TYR A 251 3.33 10.31 -6.69
N GLU A 252 3.65 9.72 -5.55
CA GLU A 252 2.72 9.43 -4.45
C GLU A 252 2.75 10.56 -3.43
N LEU A 253 1.58 11.10 -3.08
CA LEU A 253 1.46 12.09 -2.01
C LEU A 253 1.41 11.44 -0.63
N LYS A 254 2.15 12.01 0.31
CA LYS A 254 2.02 11.74 1.74
C LYS A 254 0.72 12.32 2.30
N ALA A 255 0.32 11.88 3.50
CA ALA A 255 -0.92 12.32 4.14
C ALA A 255 -1.06 13.85 4.23
N TRP A 256 -0.01 14.55 4.66
CA TRP A 256 -0.02 16.01 4.78
C TRP A 256 -0.04 16.73 3.43
N GLU A 257 0.55 16.14 2.38
CA GLU A 257 0.48 16.66 1.00
C GLU A 257 -0.93 16.52 0.43
N ALA A 258 -1.57 15.37 0.67
CA ALA A 258 -2.95 15.15 0.28
C ALA A 258 -3.93 16.14 0.95
N GLN A 259 -3.71 16.45 2.25
CA GLN A 259 -4.48 17.47 2.95
C GLN A 259 -4.31 18.86 2.31
N ALA A 260 -3.09 19.24 1.95
CA ALA A 260 -2.83 20.51 1.27
C ALA A 260 -3.56 20.59 -0.09
N LEU A 261 -3.63 19.47 -0.82
CA LEU A 261 -4.36 19.39 -2.10
C LEU A 261 -5.88 19.56 -1.90
N GLN A 262 -6.46 18.93 -0.89
CA GLN A 262 -7.89 19.05 -0.58
C GLN A 262 -8.30 20.46 -0.16
N GLN A 263 -7.46 21.16 0.60
CA GLN A 263 -7.75 22.54 1.04
C GLN A 263 -7.70 23.57 -0.09
N ALA A 264 -7.01 23.23 -1.19
CA ALA A 264 -6.82 24.13 -2.31
C ALA A 264 -7.84 23.92 -3.45
N SER A 265 -8.65 22.86 -3.39
CA SER A 265 -9.64 22.47 -4.41
C SER A 265 -11.03 23.02 -4.10
#